data_AF-A0A6N7JKG8-F1
#
_entry.id   AF-A0A6N7JKG8-F1
#
_cell.length_a   1.000
_cell.length_b   1.000
_cell.length_c   1.000
_cell.angle_alpha   90.00
_cell.angle_beta   90.00
_cell.angle_gamma   90.00
#
_symmetry.space_group_name_H-M   'P 1'
#
loop_
_entity.id
_entity.type
_entity.pdbx_description
1 polymer ?
#
loop_
_entity_poly.entity_id
_entity_poly.type
_entity_poly.pdbx_seq_one_letter_code
_entity_poly.pdbx_strand_id
1 'polypeptide(L)'
;MKGFVDGALADAGRMEQIPRWHRPLCVSPRGFFPDQAEKLGARIQAAAQLAGLGEPKPGCKPNVAILLTDDPDALITRMLKDYPAIFAPERPSAVRKALSRPRDASGAVRVWYRITRASADGAALDATRVGAYSVTESQRPGASRLSRMTRLELGRVIIVMDHRKLPGHGLDAVGDHLAMLSLGPFDSDVATSLPTILNLFLPAADANRPDALTDWDRSLLQELYLAPADVAAGRQRRAIARRLATGGEE
;
A
#
# COMPACT_ATOMS: atom_id res chain seq x y z
N MET A 1 -10.29 -4.68 -18.73
CA MET A 1 -9.49 -3.69 -17.96
C MET A 1 -10.27 -3.01 -16.82
N LYS A 2 -11.42 -2.36 -17.05
CA LYS A 2 -12.20 -1.67 -15.99
C LYS A 2 -12.50 -2.54 -14.76
N GLY A 3 -12.96 -3.78 -14.97
CA GLY A 3 -13.29 -4.71 -13.88
C GLY A 3 -12.08 -5.13 -13.03
N PHE A 4 -10.85 -5.03 -13.56
CA PHE A 4 -9.65 -5.39 -12.82
C PHE A 4 -9.10 -4.23 -11.99
N VAL A 5 -9.07 -2.99 -12.50
CA VAL A 5 -8.68 -1.84 -11.66
C VAL A 5 -9.64 -1.72 -10.47
N ASP A 6 -10.91 -2.08 -10.66
CA ASP A 6 -11.88 -2.20 -9.58
C ASP A 6 -11.61 -3.40 -8.63
N GLY A 7 -10.97 -4.48 -9.11
CA GLY A 7 -10.56 -5.65 -8.32
C GLY A 7 -9.25 -5.43 -7.55
N ALA A 8 -8.17 -5.04 -8.22
CA ALA A 8 -6.88 -4.77 -7.59
C ALA A 8 -6.91 -3.56 -6.63
N LEU A 9 -7.89 -2.67 -6.77
CA LEU A 9 -8.12 -1.56 -5.83
C LEU A 9 -9.47 -1.72 -5.13
N ALA A 10 -9.99 -2.93 -4.98
CA ALA A 10 -11.30 -3.20 -4.39
C ALA A 10 -11.42 -2.63 -2.97
N ASP A 11 -10.37 -2.81 -2.16
CA ASP A 11 -10.30 -2.24 -0.81
C ASP A 11 -10.18 -0.72 -0.82
N ALA A 12 -9.40 -0.16 -1.74
CA ALA A 12 -9.37 1.29 -1.98
C ALA A 12 -10.70 1.82 -2.52
N GLY A 13 -11.56 0.94 -3.05
CA GLY A 13 -12.88 1.29 -3.56
C GLY A 13 -13.92 1.59 -2.48
N ARG A 14 -13.67 1.16 -1.25
CA ARG A 14 -14.41 1.54 -0.04
C ARG A 14 -13.93 2.86 0.56
N MET A 15 -12.77 3.34 0.10
CA MET A 15 -12.20 4.62 0.52
C MET A 15 -12.73 5.75 -0.36
N GLU A 16 -12.77 6.96 0.19
CA GLU A 16 -13.17 8.14 -0.57
C GLU A 16 -12.12 8.59 -1.59
N GLN A 17 -10.85 8.26 -1.37
CA GLN A 17 -9.68 8.50 -2.23
C GLN A 17 -8.70 7.33 -2.04
N ILE A 18 -7.92 7.02 -3.06
CA ILE A 18 -6.88 5.99 -3.01
C ILE A 18 -5.62 6.63 -2.40
N PRO A 19 -5.21 6.23 -1.18
CA PRO A 19 -4.00 6.75 -0.55
C PRO A 19 -2.75 6.24 -1.28
N ARG A 20 -1.78 7.14 -1.44
CA ARG A 20 -0.44 6.82 -1.96
C ARG A 20 0.62 7.65 -1.24
N TRP A 21 1.89 7.38 -1.47
CA TRP A 21 2.97 8.15 -0.88
C TRP A 21 3.18 9.47 -1.62
N HIS A 22 3.55 10.51 -0.87
CA HIS A 22 4.01 11.81 -1.40
C HIS A 22 5.42 12.17 -0.87
N ARG A 23 6.13 11.16 -0.34
CA ARG A 23 7.46 11.27 0.24
C ARG A 23 8.23 9.96 0.01
N PRO A 24 9.57 9.98 0.05
CA PRO A 24 10.39 8.79 -0.11
C PRO A 24 10.01 7.64 0.83
N LEU A 25 10.23 6.41 0.35
CA LEU A 25 10.12 5.21 1.16
C LEU A 25 11.40 4.97 1.95
N CYS A 26 11.22 4.56 3.20
CA CYS A 26 12.28 4.23 4.14
C CYS A 26 11.88 2.90 4.76
N VAL A 27 12.39 1.84 4.12
CA VAL A 27 12.03 0.45 4.40
C VAL A 27 12.90 -0.09 5.53
N SER A 28 12.27 -0.79 6.47
CA SER A 28 12.95 -1.49 7.57
C SER A 28 12.50 -2.95 7.61
N PRO A 29 13.20 -3.86 6.90
CA PRO A 29 13.02 -5.30 7.06
C PRO A 29 13.49 -5.78 8.43
N ARG A 30 12.76 -6.70 9.06
CA ARG A 30 13.09 -7.34 10.34
C ARG A 30 12.78 -8.84 10.25
N GLY A 31 13.67 -9.65 10.81
CA GLY A 31 13.56 -11.12 10.75
C GLY A 31 14.18 -11.76 9.50
N PHE A 32 14.89 -10.99 8.67
CA PHE A 32 15.61 -11.46 7.49
C PHE A 32 17.12 -11.52 7.76
N PHE A 33 17.84 -12.35 7.01
CA PHE A 33 19.31 -12.27 6.98
C PHE A 33 19.76 -10.94 6.34
N PRO A 34 20.97 -10.42 6.68
CA PRO A 34 21.40 -9.10 6.22
C PRO A 34 21.38 -8.91 4.69
N ASP A 35 21.86 -9.90 3.95
CA ASP A 35 21.86 -9.94 2.48
C ASP A 35 20.42 -9.93 1.91
N GLN A 36 19.52 -10.70 2.53
CA GLN A 36 18.11 -10.73 2.15
C GLN A 36 17.42 -9.39 2.42
N ALA A 37 17.71 -8.77 3.57
CA ALA A 37 17.16 -7.48 3.96
C ALA A 37 17.61 -6.36 3.01
N GLU A 38 18.89 -6.35 2.63
CA GLU A 38 19.45 -5.41 1.65
C GLU A 38 18.77 -5.59 0.29
N LYS A 39 18.71 -6.83 -0.20
CA LYS A 39 18.08 -7.15 -1.49
C LYS A 39 16.59 -6.75 -1.49
N LEU A 40 15.86 -7.05 -0.42
CA LEU A 40 14.46 -6.67 -0.27
C LEU A 40 14.28 -5.14 -0.30
N GLY A 41 15.12 -4.42 0.45
CA GLY A 41 15.11 -2.96 0.47
C GLY A 41 15.37 -2.36 -0.91
N ALA A 42 16.34 -2.91 -1.65
CA ALA A 42 16.67 -2.47 -3.00
C ALA A 42 15.50 -2.65 -3.98
N ARG A 43 14.80 -3.81 -3.95
CA ARG A 43 13.65 -4.05 -4.83
C ARG A 43 12.50 -3.08 -4.58
N ILE A 44 12.18 -2.83 -3.31
CA ILE A 44 11.11 -1.90 -2.95
C ILE A 44 11.49 -0.46 -3.34
N GLN A 45 12.76 -0.08 -3.16
CA GLN A 45 13.24 1.23 -3.57
C GLN A 45 13.20 1.40 -5.10
N ALA A 46 13.54 0.37 -5.88
CA ALA A 46 13.43 0.39 -7.34
C ALA A 46 11.97 0.58 -7.80
N ALA A 47 11.01 -0.10 -7.16
CA ALA A 47 9.59 0.10 -7.43
C ALA A 47 9.12 1.52 -7.02
N ALA A 48 9.64 2.07 -5.92
CA ALA A 48 9.34 3.43 -5.50
C ALA A 48 9.83 4.47 -6.54
N GLN A 49 11.03 4.28 -7.08
CA GLN A 49 11.57 5.11 -8.16
C GLN A 49 10.70 5.01 -9.42
N LEU A 50 10.24 3.80 -9.77
CA LEU A 50 9.29 3.60 -10.87
C LEU A 50 7.99 4.39 -10.68
N ALA A 51 7.51 4.48 -9.43
CA ALA A 51 6.36 5.28 -9.04
C ALA A 51 6.65 6.81 -9.00
N GLY A 52 7.85 7.24 -9.36
CA GLY A 52 8.27 8.64 -9.34
C GLY A 52 8.55 9.20 -7.93
N LEU A 53 8.71 8.33 -6.93
CA LEU A 53 9.11 8.76 -5.58
C LEU A 53 10.62 9.02 -5.54
N GLY A 54 10.99 10.12 -4.90
CA GLY A 54 12.39 10.46 -4.67
C GLY A 54 13.10 9.47 -3.74
N GLU A 55 14.43 9.54 -3.72
CA GLU A 55 15.25 8.71 -2.86
C GLU A 55 15.23 9.14 -1.39
N PRO A 56 15.35 8.20 -0.44
CA PRO A 56 15.48 8.52 0.97
C PRO A 56 16.81 9.22 1.24
N LYS A 57 16.76 10.27 2.05
CA LYS A 57 17.97 10.96 2.53
C LYS A 57 18.61 10.20 3.70
N PRO A 58 19.91 10.40 3.98
CA PRO A 58 20.55 9.88 5.19
C PRO A 58 19.75 10.24 6.45
N GLY A 59 19.63 9.29 7.38
CA GLY A 59 18.83 9.45 8.61
C GLY A 59 17.32 9.31 8.41
N CYS A 60 16.85 8.76 7.28
CA CYS A 60 15.43 8.58 7.06
C CYS A 60 14.79 7.66 8.11
N LYS A 61 13.71 8.15 8.73
CA LYS A 61 12.94 7.38 9.71
C LYS A 61 12.05 6.36 8.98
N PRO A 62 12.04 5.08 9.40
CA PRO A 62 11.23 4.06 8.75
C PRO A 62 9.74 4.41 8.67
N ASN A 63 9.17 4.33 7.47
CA ASN A 63 7.74 4.49 7.20
C ASN A 63 7.13 3.23 6.56
N VAL A 64 7.96 2.27 6.15
CA VAL A 64 7.54 0.92 5.74
C VAL A 64 8.28 -0.09 6.63
N ALA A 65 7.54 -0.86 7.42
CA ALA A 65 8.10 -1.93 8.25
C ALA A 65 7.70 -3.29 7.67
N ILE A 66 8.66 -4.16 7.44
CA ILE A 66 8.42 -5.53 6.95
C ILE A 66 8.91 -6.49 8.02
N LEU A 67 8.01 -7.28 8.58
CA LEU A 67 8.26 -8.14 9.72
C LEU A 67 8.06 -9.60 9.29
N LEU A 68 9.12 -10.39 9.31
CA LEU A 68 9.07 -11.83 9.07
C LEU A 68 8.90 -12.58 10.40
N THR A 69 7.95 -13.52 10.47
CA THR A 69 7.65 -14.30 11.67
C THR A 69 7.01 -15.64 11.32
N ASP A 70 7.13 -16.64 12.19
CA ASP A 70 6.39 -17.90 12.05
C ASP A 70 4.93 -17.80 12.52
N ASP A 71 4.60 -16.74 13.28
CA ASP A 71 3.24 -16.49 13.76
C ASP A 71 2.85 -15.00 13.62
N PRO A 72 2.31 -14.61 12.46
CA PRO A 72 1.83 -13.26 12.21
C PRO A 72 0.76 -12.77 13.19
N ASP A 73 -0.16 -13.64 13.59
CA ASP A 73 -1.32 -13.26 14.41
C ASP A 73 -0.87 -12.99 15.86
N ALA A 74 0.00 -13.84 16.40
CA ALA A 74 0.60 -13.62 17.71
C ALA A 74 1.48 -12.37 17.73
N LEU A 75 2.26 -12.11 16.66
CA LEU A 75 3.08 -10.91 16.56
C LEU A 75 2.22 -9.64 16.56
N ILE A 76 1.20 -9.56 15.70
CA ILE A 76 0.30 -8.39 15.65
C ILE A 76 -0.43 -8.22 16.97
N THR A 77 -0.89 -9.31 17.60
CA THR A 77 -1.53 -9.28 18.92
C THR A 77 -0.60 -8.68 19.99
N ARG A 78 0.68 -9.06 19.99
CA ARG A 78 1.69 -8.51 20.90
C ARG A 78 1.99 -7.04 20.60
N MET A 79 2.20 -6.69 19.32
CA MET A 79 2.40 -5.31 18.90
C MET A 79 1.23 -4.41 19.30
N LEU A 80 0.00 -4.92 19.20
CA LEU A 80 -1.19 -4.16 19.58
C LEU A 80 -1.27 -3.91 21.08
N LYS A 81 -0.81 -4.88 21.89
CA LYS A 81 -0.74 -4.76 23.35
C LYS A 81 0.35 -3.77 23.77
N ASP A 82 1.54 -3.92 23.22
CA ASP A 82 2.74 -3.22 23.69
C ASP A 82 2.90 -1.83 23.05
N TYR A 83 2.42 -1.66 21.81
CA TYR A 83 2.58 -0.46 21.00
C TYR A 83 1.28 -0.06 20.26
N PRO A 84 0.15 0.15 20.96
CA PRO A 84 -1.15 0.41 20.32
C PRO A 84 -1.15 1.64 19.39
N ALA A 85 -0.30 2.63 19.67
CA ALA A 85 -0.17 3.85 18.85
C ALA A 85 0.33 3.57 17.42
N ILE A 86 0.96 2.42 17.16
CA ILE A 86 1.41 2.01 15.83
C ILE A 86 0.24 1.79 14.87
N PHE A 87 -0.91 1.33 15.38
CA PHE A 87 -2.12 1.03 14.60
C PHE A 87 -3.08 2.22 14.50
N ALA A 88 -2.79 3.34 15.18
CA ALA A 88 -3.62 4.54 15.11
C ALA A 88 -3.72 5.07 13.66
N PRO A 89 -4.89 5.59 13.22
CA PRO A 89 -6.06 5.92 14.05
C PRO A 89 -7.00 4.74 14.34
N GLU A 90 -6.68 3.52 13.89
CA GLU A 90 -7.54 2.37 14.11
C GLU A 90 -7.56 1.97 15.58
N ARG A 91 -8.76 1.66 16.08
CA ARG A 91 -8.94 1.25 17.47
C ARG A 91 -8.46 -0.18 17.67
N PRO A 92 -7.86 -0.53 18.82
CA PRO A 92 -7.43 -1.91 19.08
C PRO A 92 -8.51 -2.98 18.91
N SER A 93 -9.78 -2.65 19.20
CA SER A 93 -10.89 -3.57 18.97
C SER A 93 -11.13 -3.88 17.48
N ALA A 94 -10.92 -2.90 16.60
CA ALA A 94 -11.03 -3.10 15.15
C ALA A 94 -9.86 -3.95 14.63
N VAL A 95 -8.64 -3.69 15.12
CA VAL A 95 -7.47 -4.53 14.81
C VAL A 95 -7.72 -5.99 15.19
N ARG A 96 -8.17 -6.24 16.43
CA ARG A 96 -8.52 -7.60 16.90
C ARG A 96 -9.63 -8.23 16.05
N LYS A 97 -10.64 -7.46 15.67
CA LYS A 97 -11.73 -7.94 14.80
C LYS A 97 -11.22 -8.33 13.41
N ALA A 98 -10.23 -7.63 12.88
CA ALA A 98 -9.61 -8.00 11.60
C ALA A 98 -8.76 -9.27 11.76
N LEU A 99 -8.02 -9.42 12.86
CA LEU A 99 -7.27 -10.65 13.16
C LEU A 99 -8.16 -11.87 13.35
N SER A 100 -9.37 -11.70 13.89
CA SER A 100 -10.33 -12.80 14.06
C SER A 100 -11.00 -13.24 12.77
N ARG A 101 -10.82 -12.51 11.66
CA ARG A 101 -11.29 -12.97 10.35
C ARG A 101 -10.40 -14.12 9.88
N PRO A 102 -10.95 -15.10 9.15
CA PRO A 102 -10.13 -16.07 8.44
C PRO A 102 -9.03 -15.34 7.67
N ARG A 103 -7.83 -15.92 7.66
CA ARG A 103 -6.77 -15.43 6.79
C ARG A 103 -7.30 -15.42 5.35
N ASP A 104 -6.85 -14.43 4.58
CA ASP A 104 -7.09 -14.38 3.15
C ASP A 104 -6.62 -15.66 2.45
N ALA A 105 -6.96 -15.79 1.17
CA ALA A 105 -6.67 -17.00 0.39
C ALA A 105 -5.18 -17.38 0.37
N SER A 106 -4.26 -16.44 0.62
CA SER A 106 -2.83 -16.71 0.73
C SER A 106 -2.40 -17.06 2.16
N GLY A 107 -2.92 -16.31 3.15
CA GLY A 107 -2.48 -16.26 4.53
C GLY A 107 -0.99 -15.94 4.73
N ALA A 108 -0.30 -15.50 3.68
CA ALA A 108 1.15 -15.29 3.65
C ALA A 108 1.54 -13.90 4.14
N VAL A 109 0.69 -12.91 3.92
CA VAL A 109 0.98 -11.51 4.22
C VAL A 109 -0.21 -10.86 4.91
N ARG A 110 0.04 -10.08 5.96
CA ARG A 110 -0.93 -9.15 6.55
C ARG A 110 -0.40 -7.73 6.42
N VAL A 111 -1.23 -6.82 5.93
CA VAL A 111 -0.84 -5.42 5.74
C VAL A 111 -1.70 -4.50 6.59
N TRP A 112 -1.06 -3.54 7.26
CA TRP A 112 -1.71 -2.46 7.97
C TRP A 112 -1.28 -1.10 7.42
N TYR A 113 -2.24 -0.36 6.88
CA TYR A 113 -2.03 0.97 6.34
C TYR A 113 -2.44 2.03 7.37
N ARG A 114 -1.52 2.90 7.75
CA ARG A 114 -1.86 4.17 8.41
C ARG A 114 -2.09 5.22 7.35
N ILE A 115 -3.34 5.59 7.16
CA ILE A 115 -3.76 6.62 6.21
C ILE A 115 -3.91 7.96 6.94
N THR A 116 -3.36 9.01 6.35
CA THR A 116 -3.50 10.39 6.84
C THR A 116 -4.18 11.26 5.80
N ARG A 117 -4.80 12.35 6.24
CA ARG A 117 -5.35 13.37 5.35
C ARG A 117 -4.36 14.53 5.27
N ALA A 118 -4.09 15.00 4.06
CA ALA A 118 -3.30 16.20 3.79
C ALA A 118 -4.08 17.17 2.90
N SER A 119 -3.66 18.43 2.86
CA SER A 119 -4.19 19.38 1.88
C SER A 119 -3.84 18.92 0.46
N ALA A 120 -4.68 19.23 -0.52
CA ALA A 120 -4.49 18.80 -1.90
C ALA A 120 -3.22 19.40 -2.56
N ASP A 121 -2.72 20.55 -2.09
CA ASP A 121 -1.41 21.12 -2.46
C ASP A 121 -0.24 20.55 -1.65
N GLY A 122 -0.50 19.75 -0.62
CA GLY A 122 0.53 19.27 0.29
C GLY A 122 0.92 20.26 1.38
N ALA A 123 0.19 21.38 1.52
CA ALA A 123 0.30 22.20 2.72
C ALA A 123 -0.12 21.39 3.96
N ALA A 124 0.53 21.68 5.09
CA ALA A 124 0.08 21.15 6.37
C ALA A 124 -1.37 21.62 6.58
N LEU A 125 -2.22 20.68 6.98
CA LEU A 125 -3.57 21.02 7.40
C LEU A 125 -3.46 21.70 8.77
N ASP A 126 -3.65 23.02 8.82
CA ASP A 126 -3.70 23.74 10.09
C ASP A 126 -4.94 23.30 10.84
N ALA A 127 -4.71 22.53 11.91
CA ALA A 127 -5.73 22.17 12.87
C ALA A 127 -5.86 23.31 13.88
N THR A 128 -6.65 24.33 13.54
CA THR A 128 -7.02 25.38 14.49
C THR A 128 -7.98 24.77 15.50
N ARG A 129 -7.60 24.75 16.79
CA ARG A 129 -8.52 24.38 17.86
C ARG A 129 -9.47 25.54 18.10
N VAL A 130 -10.76 25.31 17.88
CA VAL A 130 -11.83 26.24 18.26
C VAL A 130 -12.63 25.56 19.37
N GLY A 131 -12.30 25.88 20.62
CA GLY A 131 -12.86 25.21 21.80
C GLY A 131 -12.48 23.73 21.88
N ALA A 132 -13.46 22.84 22.09
CA ALA A 132 -13.27 21.39 22.14
C ALA A 132 -13.16 20.72 20.75
N TYR A 133 -13.30 21.49 19.67
CA TYR A 133 -13.30 20.99 18.30
C TYR A 133 -11.97 21.30 17.61
N SER A 134 -11.44 20.32 16.87
CA SER A 134 -10.34 20.55 15.94
C SER A 134 -10.92 20.88 14.58
N VAL A 135 -10.75 22.11 14.11
CA VAL A 135 -11.16 22.54 12.77
C VAL A 135 -9.93 22.45 11.88
N THR A 136 -10.06 21.67 10.81
CA THR A 136 -8.97 21.48 9.85
C THR A 136 -9.26 22.38 8.64
N GLU A 137 -8.60 23.53 8.56
CA GLU A 137 -8.87 24.52 7.52
C GLU A 137 -7.86 24.37 6.37
N SER A 138 -8.35 23.98 5.19
CA SER A 138 -7.55 24.01 3.97
C SER A 138 -7.72 25.39 3.31
N GLN A 139 -6.61 26.13 3.13
CA GLN A 139 -6.60 27.52 2.63
C GLN A 139 -7.01 27.70 1.15
N ARG A 140 -7.57 26.69 0.49
CA ARG A 140 -8.06 26.85 -0.89
C ARG A 140 -9.47 27.47 -0.91
N PRO A 141 -9.76 28.46 -1.76
CA PRO A 141 -11.11 28.67 -2.23
C PRO A 141 -11.45 27.57 -3.25
N GLY A 142 -12.60 26.90 -3.12
CA GLY A 142 -13.16 26.11 -4.24
C GLY A 142 -13.02 24.59 -4.17
N ALA A 143 -13.50 23.95 -3.10
CA ALA A 143 -14.02 22.58 -3.27
C ALA A 143 -15.06 22.60 -4.40
N SER A 144 -14.85 21.83 -5.45
CA SER A 144 -15.81 21.68 -6.54
C SER A 144 -16.33 20.25 -6.57
N ARG A 145 -17.39 19.98 -7.34
CA ARG A 145 -17.79 18.58 -7.62
C ARG A 145 -16.67 17.80 -8.33
N LEU A 146 -15.66 18.48 -8.89
CA LEU A 146 -14.58 17.92 -9.71
C LEU A 146 -13.30 17.65 -8.90
N SER A 147 -12.97 18.48 -7.90
CA SER A 147 -11.76 18.37 -7.07
C SER A 147 -12.05 18.59 -5.58
N ARG A 148 -11.36 17.84 -4.73
CA ARG A 148 -11.42 17.95 -3.27
C ARG A 148 -10.27 18.83 -2.78
N MET A 149 -10.47 19.48 -1.64
CA MET A 149 -9.45 20.32 -1.01
C MET A 149 -8.38 19.49 -0.27
N THR A 150 -8.64 18.21 -0.09
CA THR A 150 -7.76 17.28 0.63
C THR A 150 -7.50 16.04 -0.19
N ARG A 151 -6.41 15.35 0.13
CA ARG A 151 -6.08 14.02 -0.35
C ARG A 151 -5.78 13.07 0.80
N LEU A 152 -5.97 11.78 0.56
CA LEU A 152 -5.51 10.74 1.46
C LEU A 152 -4.10 10.32 1.06
N GLU A 153 -3.25 10.14 2.06
CA GLU A 153 -1.85 9.77 1.89
C GLU A 153 -1.51 8.56 2.75
N LEU A 154 -0.53 7.79 2.30
CA LEU A 154 0.10 6.77 3.13
C LEU A 154 1.05 7.45 4.13
N GLY A 155 0.79 7.24 5.41
CA GLY A 155 1.63 7.71 6.51
C GLY A 155 2.62 6.65 6.97
N ARG A 156 2.16 5.39 7.08
CA ARG A 156 2.97 4.23 7.44
C ARG A 156 2.36 2.96 6.83
N VAL A 157 3.20 2.01 6.45
CA VAL A 157 2.78 0.65 6.09
C VAL A 157 3.51 -0.35 6.96
N ILE A 158 2.77 -1.31 7.51
CA ILE A 158 3.34 -2.44 8.27
C ILE A 158 2.91 -3.69 7.56
N ILE A 159 3.88 -4.47 7.13
CA ILE A 159 3.68 -5.74 6.47
C ILE A 159 4.22 -6.83 7.39
N VAL A 160 3.37 -7.79 7.76
CA VAL A 160 3.74 -8.95 8.55
C VAL A 160 3.62 -10.18 7.68
N MET A 161 4.71 -10.91 7.53
CA MET A 161 4.82 -12.06 6.64
C MET A 161 5.00 -13.35 7.43
N ASP A 162 4.30 -14.39 7.00
CA ASP A 162 4.45 -15.74 7.54
C ASP A 162 5.64 -16.44 6.86
N HIS A 163 6.72 -16.64 7.59
CA HIS A 163 7.93 -17.31 7.10
C HIS A 163 7.63 -18.70 6.52
N ARG A 164 6.65 -19.42 7.08
CA ARG A 164 6.28 -20.78 6.64
C ARG A 164 5.62 -20.80 5.26
N LYS A 165 5.24 -19.63 4.73
CA LYS A 165 4.62 -19.46 3.41
C LYS A 165 5.62 -19.02 2.34
N LEU A 166 6.89 -18.81 2.70
CA LEU A 166 7.95 -18.44 1.76
C LEU A 166 8.54 -19.60 0.93
N PRO A 167 8.62 -20.85 1.41
CA PRO A 167 9.21 -21.93 0.63
C PRO A 167 8.55 -22.07 -0.75
N GLY A 168 9.36 -22.22 -1.80
CA GLY A 168 8.88 -22.30 -3.19
C GLY A 168 8.80 -20.95 -3.91
N HIS A 169 9.08 -19.82 -3.23
CA HIS A 169 9.10 -18.50 -3.83
C HIS A 169 10.50 -17.89 -3.80
N GLY A 170 10.95 -17.34 -4.93
CA GLY A 170 12.20 -16.60 -5.01
C GLY A 170 12.11 -15.28 -4.24
N LEU A 171 13.19 -14.88 -3.55
CA LEU A 171 13.23 -13.62 -2.81
C LEU A 171 12.94 -12.39 -3.70
N ASP A 172 13.27 -12.48 -4.99
CA ASP A 172 12.96 -11.46 -5.99
C ASP A 172 11.45 -11.27 -6.16
N ALA A 173 10.72 -12.35 -6.40
CA ALA A 173 9.26 -12.35 -6.51
C ALA A 173 8.61 -11.84 -5.22
N VAL A 174 9.09 -12.32 -4.06
CA VAL A 174 8.60 -11.88 -2.75
C VAL A 174 8.83 -10.39 -2.55
N GLY A 175 10.01 -9.88 -2.92
CA GLY A 175 10.32 -8.46 -2.79
C GLY A 175 9.46 -7.57 -3.67
N ASP A 176 9.16 -8.02 -4.88
CA ASP A 176 8.27 -7.31 -5.81
C ASP A 176 6.81 -7.31 -5.37
N HIS A 177 6.34 -8.44 -4.83
CA HIS A 177 5.02 -8.52 -4.20
C HIS A 177 4.90 -7.53 -3.03
N LEU A 178 5.92 -7.51 -2.16
CA LEU A 178 5.96 -6.58 -1.03
C LEU A 178 6.12 -5.13 -1.47
N ALA A 179 6.77 -4.87 -2.60
CA ALA A 179 6.87 -3.54 -3.17
C ALA A 179 5.51 -2.99 -3.57
N MET A 180 4.68 -3.80 -4.23
CA MET A 180 3.30 -3.42 -4.57
C MET A 180 2.52 -3.04 -3.31
N LEU A 181 2.49 -3.93 -2.31
CA LEU A 181 1.79 -3.71 -1.04
C LEU A 181 2.35 -2.53 -0.22
N SER A 182 3.64 -2.22 -0.38
CA SER A 182 4.26 -1.07 0.27
C SER A 182 3.82 0.25 -0.37
N LEU A 183 3.54 0.26 -1.67
CA LEU A 183 3.32 1.49 -2.45
C LEU A 183 1.84 1.84 -2.62
N GLY A 184 0.92 0.91 -2.39
CA GLY A 184 -0.51 1.18 -2.51
C GLY A 184 -1.37 0.11 -1.84
N PRO A 185 -2.62 0.45 -1.49
CA PRO A 185 -3.58 -0.50 -0.92
C PRO A 185 -4.17 -1.40 -2.02
N PHE A 186 -3.31 -2.23 -2.63
CA PHE A 186 -3.73 -3.21 -3.62
C PHE A 186 -4.32 -4.45 -2.94
N ASP A 187 -5.29 -5.08 -3.59
CA ASP A 187 -5.87 -6.35 -3.18
C ASP A 187 -4.97 -7.51 -3.66
N SER A 188 -4.42 -8.26 -2.71
CA SER A 188 -3.61 -9.48 -2.94
C SER A 188 -4.34 -10.76 -2.54
N ASP A 189 -5.61 -10.65 -2.13
CA ASP A 189 -6.37 -11.75 -1.54
C ASP A 189 -7.27 -12.43 -2.57
N VAL A 190 -7.53 -11.74 -3.69
CA VAL A 190 -8.37 -12.21 -4.78
C VAL A 190 -7.53 -12.54 -6.01
N ALA A 191 -7.55 -13.80 -6.42
CA ALA A 191 -6.81 -14.26 -7.59
C ALA A 191 -7.37 -13.63 -8.87
N THR A 192 -6.47 -13.20 -9.75
CA THR A 192 -6.81 -12.70 -11.09
C THR A 192 -6.14 -13.51 -12.18
N SER A 193 -6.73 -13.53 -13.38
CA SER A 193 -6.11 -14.10 -14.57
C SER A 193 -4.99 -13.25 -15.18
N LEU A 194 -4.77 -12.03 -14.66
CA LEU A 194 -3.72 -11.15 -15.15
C LEU A 194 -2.34 -11.61 -14.67
N PRO A 195 -1.28 -11.33 -15.46
CA PRO A 195 0.09 -11.57 -15.05
C PRO A 195 0.48 -10.48 -14.05
N THR A 196 0.18 -10.67 -12.77
CA THR A 196 0.52 -9.71 -11.69
C THR A 196 1.24 -10.43 -10.56
N ILE A 197 2.26 -9.78 -10.01
CA ILE A 197 2.97 -10.27 -8.83
C ILE A 197 2.06 -10.33 -7.60
N LEU A 198 0.93 -9.62 -7.58
CA LEU A 198 -0.07 -9.70 -6.50
C LEU A 198 -0.64 -11.12 -6.34
N ASN A 199 -0.59 -11.94 -7.41
CA ASN A 199 -1.01 -13.33 -7.36
C ASN A 199 0.01 -14.26 -6.69
N LEU A 200 1.20 -13.79 -6.29
CA LEU A 200 2.34 -14.62 -5.90
C LEU A 200 1.97 -15.72 -4.90
N PHE A 201 1.23 -15.40 -3.85
CA PHE A 201 0.90 -16.34 -2.78
C PHE A 201 -0.48 -17.00 -2.93
N LEU A 202 -1.16 -16.80 -4.07
CA LEU A 202 -2.50 -17.33 -4.29
C LEU A 202 -2.47 -18.73 -4.92
N PRO A 203 -3.31 -19.68 -4.45
CA PRO A 203 -3.29 -21.07 -4.93
C PRO A 203 -3.62 -21.22 -6.42
N ALA A 204 -4.50 -20.38 -6.97
CA ALA A 204 -4.93 -20.47 -8.37
C ALA A 204 -3.89 -19.94 -9.39
N ALA A 205 -2.75 -19.42 -8.91
CA ALA A 205 -1.74 -18.76 -9.74
C ALA A 205 -0.60 -19.68 -10.20
N ASP A 206 -0.56 -20.95 -9.77
CA ASP A 206 0.62 -21.83 -9.90
C ASP A 206 1.16 -21.96 -11.33
N ALA A 207 0.31 -21.98 -12.36
CA ALA A 207 0.75 -22.22 -13.75
C ALA A 207 1.40 -20.99 -14.43
N ASN A 208 1.11 -19.77 -13.97
CA ASN A 208 1.57 -18.51 -14.56
C ASN A 208 2.04 -17.51 -13.48
N ARG A 209 2.60 -18.03 -12.38
CA ARG A 209 3.06 -17.22 -11.25
C ARG A 209 4.27 -16.37 -11.68
N PRO A 210 4.20 -15.03 -11.61
CA PRO A 210 5.35 -14.18 -11.94
C PRO A 210 6.48 -14.34 -10.93
N ASP A 211 7.71 -14.24 -11.40
CA ASP A 211 8.94 -14.23 -10.59
C ASP A 211 9.48 -12.81 -10.31
N ALA A 212 8.86 -11.79 -10.92
CA ALA A 212 9.14 -10.38 -10.76
C ALA A 212 7.91 -9.51 -11.08
N LEU A 213 8.02 -8.20 -10.85
CA LEU A 213 7.08 -7.18 -11.33
C LEU A 213 6.91 -7.33 -12.83
N THR A 214 5.69 -7.63 -13.25
CA THR A 214 5.32 -7.70 -14.65
C THR A 214 5.14 -6.30 -15.23
N ASP A 215 5.07 -6.19 -16.55
CA ASP A 215 4.75 -4.92 -17.22
C ASP A 215 3.40 -4.38 -16.76
N TRP A 216 2.47 -5.27 -16.45
CA TRP A 216 1.17 -4.89 -15.89
C TRP A 216 1.30 -4.24 -14.52
N ASP A 217 2.11 -4.81 -13.62
CA ASP A 217 2.34 -4.25 -12.29
C ASP A 217 3.03 -2.88 -12.36
N ARG A 218 4.04 -2.78 -13.25
CA ARG A 218 4.79 -1.55 -13.49
C ARG A 218 3.88 -0.42 -13.95
N SER A 219 3.07 -0.69 -14.98
CA SER A 219 2.11 0.28 -15.50
C SER A 219 1.05 0.63 -14.45
N LEU A 220 0.50 -0.35 -13.73
CA LEU A 220 -0.48 -0.08 -12.67
C LEU A 220 0.07 0.87 -11.60
N LEU A 221 1.31 0.63 -11.19
CA LEU A 221 1.99 1.43 -10.18
C LEU A 221 2.27 2.85 -10.68
N GLN A 222 2.82 3.01 -11.88
CA GLN A 222 3.03 4.33 -12.50
C GLN A 222 1.72 5.10 -12.61
N GLU A 223 0.67 4.45 -13.12
CA GLU A 223 -0.62 5.08 -13.34
C GLU A 223 -1.34 5.46 -12.04
N LEU A 224 -1.17 4.67 -10.97
CA LEU A 224 -1.61 5.05 -9.65
C LEU A 224 -0.97 6.37 -9.20
N TYR A 225 0.32 6.56 -9.44
CA TYR A 225 1.04 7.76 -8.98
C TYR A 225 0.84 8.98 -9.89
N LEU A 226 0.52 8.79 -11.17
CA LEU A 226 0.15 9.86 -12.10
C LEU A 226 -1.32 10.31 -11.97
N ALA A 227 -2.21 9.46 -11.45
CA ALA A 227 -3.64 9.78 -11.34
C ALA A 227 -3.90 10.90 -10.32
N PRO A 228 -4.83 11.85 -10.58
CA PRO A 228 -5.14 12.94 -9.66
C PRO A 228 -5.46 12.45 -8.24
N ALA A 229 -4.72 12.91 -7.24
CA ALA A 229 -4.85 12.43 -5.86
C ALA A 229 -6.04 13.05 -5.11
N ASP A 230 -6.52 14.21 -5.56
CA ASP A 230 -7.53 15.06 -4.93
C ASP A 230 -8.95 14.81 -5.47
N VAL A 231 -9.19 13.70 -6.17
CA VAL A 231 -10.51 13.33 -6.68
C VAL A 231 -11.03 12.05 -6.04
N ALA A 232 -12.34 11.79 -6.13
CA ALA A 232 -12.95 10.61 -5.54
C ALA A 232 -12.34 9.30 -6.10
N ALA A 233 -12.22 8.26 -5.27
CA ALA A 233 -11.62 6.97 -5.63
C ALA A 233 -12.17 6.36 -6.93
N GLY A 234 -13.49 6.49 -7.18
CA GLY A 234 -14.09 6.02 -8.44
C GLY A 234 -13.61 6.78 -9.68
N ARG A 235 -13.29 8.08 -9.57
CA ARG A 235 -12.67 8.85 -10.66
C ARG A 235 -11.19 8.48 -10.82
N GLN A 236 -10.48 8.24 -9.72
CA GLN A 236 -9.08 7.79 -9.75
C GLN A 236 -8.95 6.45 -10.48
N ARG A 237 -9.77 5.46 -10.11
CA ARG A 237 -9.82 4.16 -10.79
C ARG A 237 -10.13 4.28 -12.28
N ARG A 238 -11.07 5.16 -12.67
CA ARG A 238 -11.37 5.43 -14.08
C ARG A 238 -10.23 6.12 -14.83
N ALA A 239 -9.44 6.96 -14.15
CA ALA A 239 -8.27 7.60 -14.75
C ALA A 239 -7.15 6.57 -14.97
N ILE A 240 -6.84 5.77 -13.94
CA ILE A 240 -5.86 4.67 -14.00
C ILE A 240 -6.24 3.69 -15.12
N ALA A 241 -7.50 3.22 -15.13
CA ALA A 241 -7.96 2.25 -16.13
C ALA A 241 -7.90 2.80 -17.57
N ARG A 242 -8.08 4.10 -17.78
CA ARG A 242 -7.96 4.71 -19.11
C ARG A 242 -6.51 4.80 -19.56
N ARG A 243 -5.61 5.19 -18.66
CA ARG A 243 -4.18 5.34 -19.00
C ARG A 243 -3.52 3.98 -19.25
N LEU A 244 -3.90 2.96 -18.48
CA LEU A 244 -3.52 1.57 -18.74
C LEU A 244 -4.02 1.05 -20.10
N ALA A 245 -5.16 1.56 -20.58
CA ALA A 245 -5.69 1.17 -21.88
C ALA A 245 -4.93 1.81 -23.05
N THR A 246 -4.48 3.06 -22.87
CA THR A 246 -3.79 3.84 -23.91
C THR A 246 -2.28 3.60 -23.94
N GLY A 247 -1.66 3.26 -22.82
CA GLY A 247 -0.22 2.98 -22.73
C GLY A 247 0.19 1.59 -23.22
N GLY A 248 -0.75 0.77 -23.70
CA GLY A 248 -0.49 -0.52 -24.35
C GLY A 248 -0.52 -0.47 -25.88
N GLU A 249 -0.63 0.73 -26.46
CA GLU A 249 -0.71 0.96 -27.93
C GLU A 249 0.54 1.68 -28.51
N GLU A 250 1.60 1.87 -27.70
CA GLU A 250 2.93 2.33 -28.16
C GLU A 250 3.94 1.17 -28.19
#